data_AF-A0A2S9Q1Y0-F1
#
_entry.id   AF-A0A2S9Q1Y0-F1
#
_cell.length_a   1.000
_cell.length_b   1.000
_cell.length_c   1.000
_cell.angle_alpha   90.00
_cell.angle_beta   90.00
_cell.angle_gamma   90.00
#
_symmetry.space_group_name_H-M   'P 1'
#
loop_
_entity.id
_entity.type
_entity.pdbx_description
1 polymer ?
#
loop_
_entity_poly.entity_id
_entity_poly.type
_entity_poly.pdbx_seq_one_letter_code
_entity_poly.pdbx_strand_id
1 'polypeptide(L)' 'MLRVDVPPGLTLVRLCQDRMLNEAAEPADPLRLMRLFGITEKTPMHYVGTAYPERTAKLPR' A
#
# COMPACT_ATOMS: atom_id res chain seq x y z
N MET A 1 23.58 -5.02 8.41
CA MET A 1 22.52 -5.48 7.49
C MET A 1 21.45 -6.18 8.31
N LEU A 2 20.20 -5.71 8.30
CA LEU A 2 19.09 -6.42 8.93
C LEU A 2 18.86 -7.72 8.16
N ARG A 3 19.13 -8.87 8.79
CA ARG A 3 18.70 -10.17 8.28
C ARG A 3 17.19 -10.23 8.49
N VAL A 4 16.44 -10.12 7.40
CA VAL A 4 15.01 -10.40 7.41
C VAL A 4 14.90 -11.88 7.11
N ASP A 5 14.67 -12.71 8.14
CA ASP A 5 14.32 -14.11 7.97
C ASP A 5 12.89 -14.17 7.40
N VAL A 6 12.78 -14.01 6.09
CA VAL A 6 11.50 -14.06 5.37
C VAL A 6 11.01 -15.51 5.34
N PRO A 7 9.76 -15.79 5.73
CA PRO A 7 9.21 -17.14 5.68
C PRO A 7 9.31 -17.75 4.28
N PRO A 8 9.54 -19.08 4.16
CA PRO A 8 9.54 -19.75 2.87
C PRO A 8 8.24 -19.48 2.10
N GLY A 9 8.36 -19.10 0.83
CA GLY A 9 7.20 -18.74 -0.02
C GLY A 9 6.74 -17.28 0.08
N LEU A 10 7.31 -16.49 0.99
CA LEU A 10 7.08 -15.05 1.06
C LEU A 10 8.27 -14.32 0.42
N THR A 11 8.01 -13.26 -0.33
CA THR A 11 9.07 -12.40 -0.90
C THR A 11 9.12 -11.06 -0.18
N LEU A 12 10.28 -10.41 -0.16
CA LEU A 12 10.41 -9.04 0.36
C LEU A 12 9.45 -8.08 -0.35
N VAL A 13 9.20 -8.31 -1.64
CA VAL A 13 8.22 -7.53 -2.42
C VAL A 13 6.81 -7.73 -1.85
N ARG A 14 6.39 -8.98 -1.60
CA ARG A 14 5.08 -9.30 -1.03
C ARG A 14 4.88 -8.64 0.34
N LEU A 15 5.89 -8.74 1.22
CA LEU A 15 5.89 -8.08 2.52
C LEU A 15 5.73 -6.56 2.42
N CYS A 16 6.43 -5.94 1.46
CA CYS A 16 6.32 -4.50 1.21
C CYS A 16 4.90 -4.14 0.75
N GLN A 17 4.33 -4.92 -0.17
CA GLN A 17 2.96 -4.71 -0.66
C GLN A 17 1.92 -4.86 0.46
N ASP A 18 2.04 -5.91 1.28
CA ASP A 18 1.13 -6.14 2.41
C ASP A 18 1.21 -4.99 3.42
N ARG A 19 2.42 -4.52 3.72
CA ARG A 19 2.60 -3.35 4.59
C ARG A 19 2.01 -2.07 3.97
N MET A 20 2.18 -1.86 2.67
CA MET A 20 1.56 -0.71 1.98
C MET A 20 0.04 -0.77 2.03
N LEU A 21 -0.58 -1.95 1.87
CA LEU A 21 -2.03 -2.10 2.02
C LEU A 21 -2.49 -1.81 3.45
N ASN A 22 -1.79 -2.33 4.45
CA ASN A 22 -2.10 -2.07 5.85
C ASN A 22 -2.00 -0.58 6.20
N GLU A 23 -0.94 0.10 5.74
CA GLU A 23 -0.78 1.55 5.94
C GLU A 23 -1.80 2.35 5.14
N ALA A 24 -2.19 1.89 3.94
CA ALA A 24 -3.23 2.54 3.15
C ALA A 24 -4.61 2.45 3.82
N ALA A 25 -4.87 1.40 4.59
CA ALA A 25 -6.12 1.20 5.33
C ALA A 25 -6.23 2.05 6.61
N GLU A 26 -5.15 2.73 7.02
CA GLU A 26 -5.05 3.51 8.25
C GLU A 26 -4.61 4.96 7.96
N PRO A 27 -5.41 5.94 8.40
CA PRO A 27 -6.22 6.79 7.49
C PRO A 27 -5.68 6.93 6.07
N ALA A 28 -6.59 6.82 5.09
CA ALA A 28 -6.47 6.97 3.63
C ALA A 28 -5.64 8.17 3.07
N ASP A 29 -4.41 8.38 3.52
CA ASP A 29 -3.55 9.50 3.16
C ASP A 29 -2.40 9.02 2.25
N PRO A 30 -2.48 9.29 0.93
CA PRO A 30 -1.41 9.01 -0.01
C PRO A 30 -0.06 9.63 0.41
N LEU A 31 -0.06 10.79 1.08
CA LEU A 31 1.18 11.47 1.49
C LEU A 31 1.94 10.68 2.55
N ARG A 32 1.22 10.00 3.45
CA ARG A 32 1.83 9.11 4.45
C ARG A 32 2.58 7.96 3.78
N LEU A 33 2.00 7.33 2.75
CA LEU A 33 2.66 6.27 1.98
C LEU A 33 3.91 6.77 1.25
N MET A 34 3.84 7.97 0.65
CA MET A 34 5.00 8.59 -0.01
C MET A 34 6.16 8.80 0.98
N ARG A 35 5.87 9.29 2.19
CA ARG A 35 6.88 9.53 3.24
C ARG A 35 7.46 8.24 3.81
N LEU A 36 6.63 7.22 4.04
CA LEU A 36 7.05 5.96 4.66
C LEU A 36 7.84 5.05 3.70
N PHE A 37 7.45 5.02 2.42
CA PHE A 37 8.01 4.08 1.44
C PHE A 37 8.91 4.74 0.40
N GLY A 38 9.00 6.08 0.36
CA GLY A 38 9.84 6.80 -0.61
C GLY A 38 9.33 6.67 -2.05
N ILE A 39 8.01 6.54 -2.24
CA ILE A 39 7.36 6.31 -3.54
C ILE A 39 6.67 7.57 -4.07
N THR A 40 6.42 7.60 -5.38
CA THR A 40 5.72 8.70 -6.06
C THR A 40 4.20 8.47 -6.13
N GLU A 41 3.43 9.55 -6.24
CA GLU A 41 1.97 9.68 -6.09
C GLU A 41 1.10 8.57 -6.73
N LYS A 42 1.46 8.08 -7.92
CA LYS A 42 0.66 7.08 -8.65
C LYS A 42 0.46 5.79 -7.86
N THR A 43 1.48 5.35 -7.14
CA THR A 43 1.45 4.10 -6.37
C THR A 43 0.59 4.23 -5.10
N PRO A 44 0.79 5.23 -4.21
CA PRO A 44 -0.09 5.53 -3.09
C PRO A 44 -1.58 5.59 -3.46
N MET A 45 -1.94 6.29 -4.55
CA MET A 45 -3.33 6.40 -4.98
C MET A 45 -3.97 5.04 -5.30
N HIS A 46 -3.21 4.16 -5.96
CA HIS A 46 -3.68 2.81 -6.27
C HIS A 46 -3.98 2.00 -5.01
N TYR A 47 -3.09 2.08 -4.01
CA TYR A 47 -3.26 1.34 -2.74
C TYR A 47 -4.41 1.92 -1.91
N VAL A 48 -4.57 3.25 -1.85
CA VAL A 48 -5.71 3.89 -1.18
C VAL A 48 -7.04 3.53 -1.86
N GLY A 49 -7.09 3.53 -3.20
CA GLY A 49 -8.29 3.10 -3.92
C GLY A 49 -8.63 1.62 -3.72
N THR A 50 -7.62 0.78 -3.56
CA THR A 50 -7.79 -0.65 -3.26
C THR A 50 -8.27 -0.88 -1.82
N ALA A 51 -7.77 -0.09 -0.86
CA ALA A 51 -8.18 -0.15 0.54
C ALA A 51 -9.60 0.39 0.78
N TYR A 52 -10.04 1.36 -0.03
CA TYR A 52 -11.36 1.99 0.06
C TYR A 52 -12.07 1.99 -1.31
N PRO A 53 -12.51 0.81 -1.79
CA PRO A 53 -13.20 0.70 -3.07
C PRO A 53 -14.50 1.52 -3.08
N GLU A 54 -15.18 1.69 -1.96
CA GLU A 54 -16.40 2.50 -1.82
C GLU A 54 -16.17 4.00 -2.08
N ARG A 55 -14.94 4.49 -1.89
CA ARG A 55 -14.56 5.90 -2.17
C ARG A 55 -14.07 6.13 -3.59
N THR A 56 -13.75 5.06 -4.31
CA THR A 56 -13.21 5.11 -5.68
C THR A 56 -14.12 4.43 -6.71
N ALA A 57 -15.19 3.77 -6.27
CA ALA A 57 -16.22 3.22 -7.14
C ALA A 57 -16.83 4.35 -7.98
N LYS A 58 -16.63 4.26 -9.30
CA LYS A 58 -17.32 5.14 -10.24
C LYS A 58 -18.80 4.79 -10.20
N LEU A 59 -19.65 5.79 -9.94
CA LEU A 59 -21.10 5.64 -10.09
C LEU A 59 -21.41 5.15 -11.52
N PRO A 60 -22.30 4.16 -11.68
CA PRO A 60 -22.77 3.76 -13.00
C PRO A 60 -23.41 4.98 -13.67
N ARG A 61 -23.05 5.22 -14.93
CA ARG A 61 -23.58 6.30 -15.77
C ARG A 61 -25.05 6.10 -16.09
#